data_AF-A0A135I9P2-F1
#
_entry.id   AF-A0A135I9P2-F1
#
_cell.length_a   1.000
_cell.length_b   1.000
_cell.length_c   1.000
_cell.angle_alpha   90.00
_cell.angle_beta   90.00
_cell.angle_gamma   90.00
#
_symmetry.space_group_name_H-M   'P 1'
#
loop_
_entity.id
_entity.type
_entity.pdbx_description
1 polymer ?
#
loop_
_entity_poly.entity_id
_entity_poly.type
_entity_poly.pdbx_seq_one_letter_code
_entity_poly.pdbx_strand_id
1 'polypeptide(L)'
;MRMKTLTAAVLSLVTSSPLMAAEDINNGYEDYTINRTFETMSPKDKAIANRIIYGCYMGCHRPAREEVTESLSPKLEGFDPQYFYDQWVDMDNERKAGISSQMKEIVYQYSPHDMASVAVVLGERKMSYNPEPEVLASDAFKRGKEKYDASCKMCHGEQGASTNPAYPPLKGQMPAYIFEQMTAYRDGKRTNRQGPIMAPFARMLSEEDYKDIIAYVSGKEYRAVERREYITGIGMPPVKDFVLPDTGQIQNFTDIKGEDSDYPQSPMSYTISESGKTVFDNNTKLMWERESSRIWMTAVEGQEYCDSLELDGYTDWRYPLMKELQSIADMGEFRPAINTDVFANMPRANSGIWTFPVSDHPDHVWHVGFPDAHIMGQHTASTKLVRCVRADNGAAYHNMDYVDNKDGTVTERITDRMWQQNIDYQRRNWEDSIQYCENLNYAGYDDWRLPNIKEAVSIVNYNKTSPSIDEEFFPNTPVKYFFWTNSSDVAGPTIHMRPLGLRKKDQTPEMLDLRHTGDNEGWAQGYLIGSGLGMTKDNLFYARCIRNP
;
A
#
# COMPACT_ATOMS: atom_id res chain seq x y z
N MET A 1 17.13 82.44 28.84
CA MET A 1 18.30 81.59 28.53
C MET A 1 17.89 80.12 28.62
N ARG A 2 17.55 79.49 27.48
CA ARG A 2 17.61 78.05 27.17
C ARG A 2 17.01 77.86 25.77
N MET A 3 17.88 77.92 24.74
CA MET A 3 17.59 77.43 23.40
C MET A 3 17.51 75.90 23.46
N LYS A 4 16.42 75.31 22.94
CA LYS A 4 16.36 73.87 22.65
C LYS A 4 16.71 73.67 21.19
N THR A 5 17.86 73.05 20.95
CA THR A 5 18.31 72.52 19.67
C THR A 5 17.49 71.28 19.32
N LEU A 6 16.82 71.28 18.15
CA LEU A 6 16.32 70.07 17.51
C LEU A 6 17.48 69.40 16.77
N THR A 7 17.77 68.14 17.11
CA THR A 7 18.62 67.25 16.30
C THR A 7 17.69 66.27 15.58
N ALA A 8 17.74 66.28 14.25
CA ALA A 8 17.02 65.32 13.42
C ALA A 8 17.80 63.99 13.41
N ALA A 9 17.17 62.90 13.87
CA ALA A 9 17.69 61.55 13.72
C ALA A 9 17.21 60.99 12.36
N VAL A 10 18.16 60.77 11.45
CA VAL A 10 17.94 60.03 10.21
C VAL A 10 17.95 58.55 10.57
N LEU A 11 16.77 57.93 10.65
CA LEU A 11 16.64 56.48 10.76
C LEU A 11 16.73 55.90 9.33
N SER A 12 17.87 55.29 9.01
CA SER A 12 18.02 54.49 7.80
C SER A 12 17.27 53.18 7.99
N LEU A 13 16.10 53.06 7.36
CA LEU A 13 15.37 51.80 7.22
C LEU A 13 16.11 50.93 6.21
N VAL A 14 17.02 50.09 6.70
CA VAL A 14 17.43 48.90 5.95
C VAL A 14 16.29 47.90 6.07
N THR A 15 15.40 47.87 5.08
CA THR A 15 14.49 46.75 4.88
C THR A 15 15.35 45.54 4.50
N SER A 16 15.61 44.63 5.42
CA SER A 16 16.07 43.30 5.06
C SER A 16 14.91 42.63 4.32
N SER A 17 15.00 42.54 3.00
CA SER A 17 14.17 41.62 2.23
C SER A 17 14.26 40.25 2.91
N PRO A 18 13.14 39.56 3.20
CA PRO A 18 13.25 38.18 3.63
C PRO A 18 14.00 37.44 2.51
N LEU A 19 15.03 36.67 2.87
CA LEU A 19 15.61 35.69 1.94
C LEU A 19 14.42 34.93 1.35
N MET A 20 14.21 35.04 0.03
CA MET A 20 13.23 34.17 -0.61
C MET A 20 13.70 32.74 -0.31
N ALA A 21 12.86 31.94 0.34
CA ALA A 21 13.13 30.53 0.52
C ALA A 21 13.48 29.96 -0.86
N ALA A 22 14.59 29.22 -0.96
CA ALA A 22 14.98 28.64 -2.23
C ALA A 22 13.89 27.65 -2.64
N GLU A 23 13.17 27.95 -3.72
CA GLU A 23 12.08 27.11 -4.20
C GLU A 23 12.63 25.81 -4.76
N ASP A 24 11.94 24.72 -4.47
CA ASP A 24 12.24 23.42 -5.07
C ASP A 24 12.10 23.49 -6.59
N ILE A 25 12.95 22.77 -7.30
CA ILE A 25 12.95 22.76 -8.77
C ILE A 25 12.31 21.46 -9.24
N ASN A 26 11.16 21.55 -9.89
CA ASN A 26 10.54 20.43 -10.60
C ASN A 26 10.71 20.66 -12.10
N ASN A 27 11.59 19.89 -12.74
CA ASN A 27 11.82 20.00 -14.18
C ASN A 27 10.79 19.23 -15.04
N GLY A 28 9.84 18.53 -14.41
CA GLY A 28 8.81 17.73 -15.08
C GLY A 28 9.31 16.38 -15.63
N TYR A 29 10.58 16.05 -15.44
CA TYR A 29 11.23 14.81 -15.89
C TYR A 29 11.71 13.95 -14.72
N GLU A 30 10.99 14.00 -13.58
CA GLU A 30 11.27 13.19 -12.38
C GLU A 30 12.62 13.53 -11.68
N ASP A 31 13.36 14.53 -12.15
CA ASP A 31 14.55 15.09 -11.49
C ASP A 31 14.16 16.33 -10.69
N TYR A 32 13.63 16.09 -9.48
CA TYR A 32 13.24 17.13 -8.54
C TYR A 32 14.41 17.46 -7.60
N THR A 33 14.76 18.74 -7.51
CA THR A 33 15.77 19.22 -6.57
C THR A 33 15.10 19.88 -5.37
N ILE A 34 15.38 19.35 -4.19
CA ILE A 34 14.92 19.90 -2.91
C ILE A 34 15.86 21.02 -2.50
N ASN A 35 15.34 22.24 -2.46
CA ASN A 35 16.04 23.43 -2.00
C ASN A 35 15.49 23.93 -0.66
N ARG A 36 14.26 23.59 -0.32
CA ARG A 36 13.65 23.93 0.97
C ARG A 36 14.24 23.12 2.13
N THR A 37 14.32 23.75 3.30
CA THR A 37 14.62 23.11 4.58
C THR A 37 13.37 22.99 5.45
N PHE A 38 13.45 22.23 6.53
CA PHE A 38 12.37 22.09 7.48
C PHE A 38 11.89 23.43 8.05
N GLU A 39 12.78 24.39 8.29
CA GLU A 39 12.42 25.74 8.77
C GLU A 39 11.59 26.51 7.74
N THR A 40 11.95 26.37 6.46
CA THR A 40 11.31 27.10 5.36
C THR A 40 10.01 26.47 4.87
N MET A 41 9.71 25.22 5.23
CA MET A 41 8.46 24.55 4.88
C MET A 41 7.24 25.21 5.52
N SER A 42 6.13 25.28 4.77
CA SER A 42 4.86 25.78 5.29
C SER A 42 4.29 24.84 6.37
N PRO A 43 3.50 25.35 7.33
CA PRO A 43 2.81 24.50 8.31
C PRO A 43 1.89 23.46 7.66
N LYS A 44 1.31 23.78 6.50
CA LYS A 44 0.45 22.89 5.73
C LYS A 44 1.25 21.69 5.20
N ASP A 45 2.40 21.94 4.56
CA ASP A 45 3.25 20.88 4.00
C ASP A 45 3.80 19.97 5.10
N LYS A 46 4.18 20.54 6.25
CA LYS A 46 4.58 19.75 7.43
C LYS A 46 3.45 18.84 7.91
N ALA A 47 2.21 19.32 7.95
CA ALA A 47 1.07 18.52 8.37
C ALA A 47 0.80 17.37 7.38
N ILE A 48 0.83 17.65 6.07
CA ILE A 48 0.69 16.65 5.01
C ILE A 48 1.80 15.61 5.08
N ALA A 49 3.06 16.04 5.17
CA ALA A 49 4.21 15.15 5.28
C ALA A 49 4.12 14.24 6.51
N ASN A 50 3.79 14.79 7.69
CA ASN A 50 3.65 13.98 8.91
C ASN A 50 2.53 12.94 8.80
N ARG A 51 1.43 13.28 8.12
CA ARG A 51 0.33 12.35 7.85
C ARG A 51 0.77 11.22 6.93
N ILE A 52 1.47 11.52 5.84
CA ILE A 52 2.01 10.50 4.92
C ILE A 52 2.99 9.59 5.68
N ILE A 53 3.91 10.18 6.45
CA ILE A 53 4.88 9.43 7.26
C ILE A 53 4.18 8.48 8.25
N TYR A 54 3.10 8.93 8.89
CA TYR A 54 2.31 8.08 9.76
C TYR A 54 1.69 6.90 9.00
N GLY A 55 1.18 7.13 7.78
CA GLY A 55 0.75 6.07 6.87
C GLY A 55 1.87 5.08 6.57
N CYS A 56 3.07 5.55 6.24
CA CYS A 56 4.24 4.69 6.00
C CYS A 56 4.59 3.82 7.23
N TYR A 57 4.47 4.36 8.45
CA TYR A 57 4.76 3.64 9.71
C TYR A 57 3.65 2.66 10.15
N MET A 58 2.40 2.97 9.84
CA MET A 58 1.29 2.05 10.12
C MET A 58 1.19 0.94 9.07
N GLY A 59 1.67 1.25 7.86
CA GLY A 59 1.96 0.31 6.79
C GLY A 59 3.17 -0.56 7.14
N CYS A 60 4.25 -0.43 6.39
CA CYS A 60 5.35 -1.41 6.44
C CYS A 60 6.55 -0.93 7.29
N HIS A 61 6.76 0.39 7.40
CA HIS A 61 7.88 0.94 8.14
C HIS A 61 7.56 1.11 9.61
N ARG A 62 8.56 1.49 10.41
CA ARG A 62 8.37 1.80 11.83
C ARG A 62 9.16 3.05 12.17
N PRO A 63 8.70 3.86 13.15
CA PRO A 63 9.49 4.99 13.62
C PRO A 63 10.85 4.47 14.11
N ALA A 64 11.95 5.09 13.72
CA ALA A 64 13.28 4.65 14.12
C ALA A 64 13.47 4.58 15.64
N ARG A 65 12.68 5.34 16.42
CA ARG A 65 12.68 5.31 17.90
C ARG A 65 12.11 4.02 18.50
N GLU A 66 11.39 3.22 17.72
CA GLU A 66 10.79 1.96 18.16
C GLU A 66 11.68 0.80 17.71
N GLU A 67 12.02 -0.07 18.66
CA GLU A 67 12.69 -1.33 18.34
C GLU A 67 11.64 -2.33 17.85
N VAL A 68 11.86 -2.85 16.65
CA VAL A 68 10.98 -3.85 16.03
C VAL A 68 11.76 -5.09 15.68
N THR A 69 11.01 -6.18 15.50
CA THR A 69 11.55 -7.42 14.95
C THR A 69 12.22 -7.16 13.61
N GLU A 70 13.25 -7.95 13.32
CA GLU A 70 14.00 -7.88 12.07
C GLU A 70 13.06 -7.89 10.86
N SER A 71 13.25 -6.95 9.92
CA SER A 71 12.42 -6.82 8.72
C SER A 71 13.22 -6.26 7.53
N LEU A 72 12.69 -6.45 6.31
CA LEU A 72 13.24 -5.81 5.12
C LEU A 72 12.75 -4.37 4.90
N SER A 73 11.89 -3.85 5.77
CA SER A 73 11.47 -2.45 5.74
C SER A 73 12.55 -1.59 6.42
N PRO A 74 13.24 -0.70 5.68
CA PRO A 74 14.27 0.14 6.27
C PRO A 74 13.68 1.16 7.26
N LYS A 75 14.48 1.53 8.26
CA LYS A 75 14.28 2.78 9.01
C LYS A 75 14.43 3.94 8.02
N LEU A 76 13.54 4.94 8.10
CA LEU A 76 13.40 6.01 7.11
C LEU A 76 14.03 7.34 7.55
N GLU A 77 14.37 7.46 8.82
CA GLU A 77 14.84 8.69 9.44
C GLU A 77 16.33 8.91 9.25
N GLY A 78 16.73 10.18 9.16
CA GLY A 78 18.12 10.60 9.20
C GLY A 78 18.87 10.46 7.88
N PHE A 79 18.20 10.08 6.80
CA PHE A 79 18.75 10.25 5.47
C PHE A 79 18.80 11.73 5.08
N ASP A 80 19.76 12.09 4.25
CA ASP A 80 19.71 13.38 3.55
C ASP A 80 18.40 13.47 2.72
N PRO A 81 17.67 14.60 2.75
CA PRO A 81 16.40 14.74 2.04
C PRO A 81 16.50 14.46 0.55
N GLN A 82 17.56 14.93 -0.12
CA GLN A 82 17.73 14.69 -1.55
C GLN A 82 18.00 13.21 -1.78
N TYR A 83 18.90 12.58 -1.01
CA TYR A 83 19.14 11.14 -1.10
C TYR A 83 17.87 10.31 -0.94
N PHE A 84 17.05 10.64 0.06
CA PHE A 84 15.81 9.92 0.34
C PHE A 84 14.82 10.03 -0.82
N TYR A 85 14.59 11.26 -1.29
CA TYR A 85 13.72 11.55 -2.43
C TYR A 85 14.21 10.80 -3.67
N ASP A 86 15.52 10.86 -3.91
CA ASP A 86 16.20 10.16 -4.97
C ASP A 86 15.89 8.66 -4.91
N GLN A 87 16.02 7.99 -3.76
CA GLN A 87 15.68 6.58 -3.65
C GLN A 87 14.22 6.30 -3.99
N TRP A 88 13.33 7.20 -3.59
CA TRP A 88 11.90 7.06 -3.83
C TRP A 88 11.57 7.16 -5.32
N VAL A 89 12.15 8.12 -6.04
CA VAL A 89 12.04 8.23 -7.51
C VAL A 89 12.73 7.08 -8.23
N ASP A 90 13.85 6.59 -7.70
CA ASP A 90 14.53 5.45 -8.32
C ASP A 90 13.68 4.16 -8.18
N MET A 91 12.75 4.07 -7.22
CA MET A 91 11.77 2.96 -7.15
C MET A 91 10.70 3.06 -8.26
N ASP A 92 10.39 4.25 -8.77
CA ASP A 92 9.47 4.51 -9.90
C ASP A 92 9.95 3.82 -11.20
N ASN A 93 11.27 3.67 -11.35
CA ASN A 93 11.92 3.54 -12.66
C ASN A 93 12.27 2.09 -13.10
N GLU A 94 12.58 1.94 -14.39
CA GLU A 94 13.27 0.77 -15.00
C GLU A 94 14.58 0.41 -14.26
N ARG A 95 15.08 1.35 -13.45
CA ARG A 95 16.24 1.21 -12.57
C ARG A 95 15.77 0.53 -11.29
N LYS A 96 15.85 -0.79 -11.24
CA LYS A 96 15.43 -1.64 -10.12
C LYS A 96 16.05 -1.19 -8.78
N ALA A 97 15.49 -0.20 -8.09
CA ALA A 97 16.09 0.41 -6.89
C ALA A 97 15.60 -0.13 -5.57
N GLY A 98 14.46 -0.83 -5.64
CA GLY A 98 13.86 -1.53 -4.52
C GLY A 98 13.82 -3.03 -4.80
N ILE A 99 13.95 -3.79 -3.72
CA ILE A 99 13.50 -5.17 -3.66
C ILE A 99 11.97 -5.25 -3.55
N SER A 100 11.30 -4.15 -3.15
CA SER A 100 9.86 -4.06 -2.91
C SER A 100 9.10 -3.44 -4.09
N SER A 101 8.25 -4.26 -4.69
CA SER A 101 7.19 -3.88 -5.64
C SER A 101 6.11 -3.01 -5.01
N GLN A 102 5.77 -3.24 -3.74
CA GLN A 102 4.78 -2.46 -2.98
C GLN A 102 5.18 -0.98 -2.91
N MET A 103 6.46 -0.69 -2.66
CA MET A 103 6.92 0.69 -2.62
C MET A 103 6.76 1.43 -3.95
N LYS A 104 6.73 0.74 -5.09
CA LYS A 104 6.47 1.39 -6.39
C LYS A 104 5.05 1.92 -6.48
N GLU A 105 4.06 1.16 -6.01
CA GLU A 105 2.67 1.64 -5.94
C GLU A 105 2.51 2.77 -4.91
N ILE A 106 3.28 2.75 -3.81
CA ILE A 106 3.34 3.88 -2.87
C ILE A 106 3.89 5.14 -3.55
N VAL A 107 4.91 5.02 -4.42
CA VAL A 107 5.44 6.17 -5.18
C VAL A 107 4.36 6.77 -6.08
N TYR A 108 3.55 5.95 -6.74
CA TYR A 108 2.49 6.41 -7.65
C TYR A 108 1.32 7.11 -6.98
N GLN A 109 1.24 7.12 -5.64
CA GLN A 109 0.20 7.80 -4.87
C GLN A 109 0.47 9.29 -4.66
N TYR A 110 1.73 9.69 -4.62
CA TYR A 110 2.10 11.01 -4.10
C TYR A 110 2.66 11.91 -5.19
N SER A 111 2.37 13.21 -5.08
CA SER A 111 3.00 14.20 -5.95
C SER A 111 4.51 14.31 -5.62
N PRO A 112 5.36 14.69 -6.59
CA PRO A 112 6.77 14.98 -6.33
C PRO A 112 6.98 15.97 -5.17
N HIS A 113 6.08 16.95 -5.05
CA HIS A 113 6.12 17.94 -3.99
C HIS A 113 5.86 17.34 -2.60
N ASP A 114 4.91 16.41 -2.48
CA ASP A 114 4.60 15.78 -1.20
C ASP A 114 5.68 14.77 -0.80
N MET A 115 6.24 14.04 -1.77
CA MET A 115 7.39 13.17 -1.57
C MET A 115 8.60 13.95 -1.02
N ALA A 116 8.90 15.11 -1.62
CA ALA A 116 9.97 15.99 -1.14
C ALA A 116 9.68 16.54 0.27
N SER A 117 8.42 16.88 0.56
CA SER A 117 8.01 17.31 1.90
C SER A 117 8.25 16.24 2.97
N VAL A 118 7.94 14.97 2.64
CA VAL A 118 8.21 13.82 3.50
C VAL A 118 9.71 13.61 3.69
N ALA A 119 10.50 13.70 2.62
CA ALA A 119 11.96 13.56 2.67
C ALA A 119 12.61 14.58 3.62
N VAL A 120 12.19 15.84 3.55
CA VAL A 120 12.68 16.90 4.46
C VAL A 120 12.30 16.60 5.91
N VAL A 121 11.06 16.21 6.18
CA VAL A 121 10.61 15.93 7.56
C VAL A 121 11.31 14.69 8.15
N LEU A 122 11.59 13.66 7.35
CA LEU A 122 12.32 12.47 7.79
C LEU A 122 13.82 12.73 7.96
N GLY A 123 14.41 13.61 7.15
CA GLY A 123 15.82 13.97 7.26
C GLY A 123 16.17 14.71 8.55
N GLU A 124 15.24 15.49 9.11
CA GLU A 124 15.40 16.13 10.43
C GLU A 124 15.31 15.15 11.61
N ARG A 125 14.81 13.93 11.36
CA ARG A 125 14.71 12.91 12.41
C ARG A 125 15.99 12.11 12.46
N LYS A 126 16.33 11.59 13.64
CA LYS A 126 17.53 10.77 13.81
C LYS A 126 17.22 9.28 13.69
N MET A 127 18.01 8.56 12.90
CA MET A 127 18.02 7.09 12.93
C MET A 127 18.50 6.60 14.31
N SER A 128 17.70 5.79 15.00
CA SER A 128 18.08 5.24 16.29
C SER A 128 19.11 4.11 16.12
N TYR A 129 20.10 4.11 17.01
CA TYR A 129 21.12 3.08 17.14
C TYR A 129 20.99 2.42 18.51
N ASN A 130 20.47 1.20 18.53
CA ASN A 130 20.17 0.43 19.72
C ASN A 130 20.89 -0.93 19.63
N PRO A 131 22.20 -0.96 19.95
CA PRO A 131 23.02 -2.15 19.79
C PRO A 131 22.75 -3.19 20.87
N GLU A 132 22.92 -4.46 20.52
CA GLU A 132 22.94 -5.60 21.43
C GLU A 132 24.34 -5.69 22.10
N PRO A 133 24.44 -5.61 23.44
CA PRO A 133 25.74 -5.61 24.13
C PRO A 133 26.64 -6.80 23.79
N GLU A 134 26.04 -7.98 23.61
CA GLU A 134 26.69 -9.22 23.20
C GLU A 134 27.32 -9.11 21.81
N VAL A 135 26.67 -8.40 20.88
CA VAL A 135 27.19 -8.17 19.53
C VAL A 135 28.39 -7.23 19.58
N LEU A 136 28.33 -6.16 20.38
CA LEU A 136 29.46 -5.24 20.56
C LEU A 136 30.72 -5.94 21.09
N ALA A 137 30.53 -6.97 21.93
CA ALA A 137 31.63 -7.76 22.50
C ALA A 137 32.11 -8.89 21.57
N SER A 138 31.35 -9.21 20.51
CA SER A 138 31.62 -10.33 19.62
C SER A 138 32.86 -10.12 18.73
N ASP A 139 33.44 -11.22 18.25
CA ASP A 139 34.50 -11.14 17.25
C ASP A 139 33.97 -10.72 15.87
N ALA A 140 32.69 -10.97 15.58
CA ALA A 140 32.03 -10.50 14.36
C ALA A 140 32.07 -8.98 14.26
N PHE A 141 31.78 -8.27 15.36
CA PHE A 141 31.85 -6.81 15.42
C PHE A 141 33.27 -6.28 15.14
N LYS A 142 34.31 -6.94 15.69
CA LYS A 142 35.71 -6.55 15.48
C LYS A 142 36.13 -6.76 14.02
N ARG A 143 35.85 -7.93 13.46
CA ARG A 143 36.13 -8.22 12.03
C ARG A 143 35.35 -7.29 11.11
N GLY A 144 34.10 -7.02 11.45
CA GLY A 144 33.23 -6.08 10.76
C GLY A 144 33.82 -4.68 10.71
N LYS A 145 34.36 -4.18 11.82
CA LYS A 145 35.07 -2.89 11.87
C LYS A 145 36.26 -2.86 10.91
N GLU A 146 37.12 -3.87 10.94
CA GLU A 146 38.31 -3.93 10.08
C GLU A 146 37.93 -3.88 8.59
N LYS A 147 36.92 -4.67 8.19
CA LYS A 147 36.42 -4.69 6.81
C LYS A 147 35.74 -3.38 6.42
N TYR A 148 34.92 -2.82 7.32
CA TYR A 148 34.24 -1.56 7.10
C TYR A 148 35.23 -0.39 6.93
N ASP A 149 36.26 -0.31 7.78
CA ASP A 149 37.29 0.72 7.70
C ASP A 149 38.07 0.64 6.38
N ALA A 150 38.31 -0.58 5.88
CA ALA A 150 39.05 -0.81 4.65
C ALA A 150 38.27 -0.45 3.37
N SER A 151 36.94 -0.54 3.37
CA SER A 151 36.15 -0.49 2.12
C SER A 151 34.95 0.45 2.12
N CYS A 152 34.40 0.79 3.29
CA CYS A 152 33.11 1.49 3.39
C CYS A 152 33.22 2.90 3.98
N LYS A 153 34.11 3.08 4.97
CA LYS A 153 34.24 4.31 5.77
C LYS A 153 34.46 5.58 4.95
N MET A 154 35.18 5.49 3.83
CA MET A 154 35.47 6.65 2.97
C MET A 154 34.21 7.35 2.46
N CYS A 155 33.14 6.59 2.20
CA CYS A 155 31.87 7.11 1.70
C CYS A 155 30.81 7.17 2.80
N HIS A 156 30.71 6.13 3.62
CA HIS A 156 29.63 5.98 4.61
C HIS A 156 29.95 6.56 6.00
N GLY A 157 31.12 7.20 6.18
CA GLY A 157 31.51 7.86 7.43
C GLY A 157 31.98 6.90 8.52
N GLU A 158 32.25 7.43 9.72
CA GLU A 158 32.64 6.59 10.86
C GLU A 158 31.47 5.69 11.28
N GLN A 159 31.67 4.37 11.29
CA GLN A 159 30.64 3.38 11.65
C GLN A 159 29.30 3.56 10.90
N GLY A 160 29.32 4.05 9.67
CA GLY A 160 28.09 4.26 8.89
C GLY A 160 27.34 5.54 9.24
N ALA A 161 27.95 6.50 9.95
CA ALA A 161 27.32 7.78 10.29
C ALA A 161 27.66 8.88 9.25
N SER A 162 27.44 8.60 7.96
CA SER A 162 27.62 9.59 6.88
C SER A 162 26.73 10.80 7.09
N THR A 163 27.29 11.99 6.85
CA THR A 163 26.55 13.25 6.70
C THR A 163 26.62 13.79 5.27
N ASN A 164 27.15 12.99 4.33
CA ASN A 164 27.27 13.38 2.93
C ASN A 164 25.94 13.11 2.21
N PRO A 165 25.35 14.09 1.52
CA PRO A 165 24.10 13.91 0.75
C PRO A 165 24.15 12.79 -0.29
N ALA A 166 25.33 12.42 -0.80
CA ALA A 166 25.45 11.36 -1.78
C ALA A 166 25.46 9.94 -1.18
N TYR A 167 25.76 9.81 0.12
CA TYR A 167 26.03 8.52 0.76
C TYR A 167 25.17 8.32 2.01
N PRO A 168 24.31 7.29 2.04
CA PRO A 168 23.38 7.08 3.13
C PRO A 168 24.09 6.76 4.45
N PRO A 169 23.52 7.16 5.59
CA PRO A 169 23.86 6.54 6.87
C PRO A 169 23.41 5.07 6.89
N LEU A 170 24.26 4.24 7.48
CA LEU A 170 24.01 2.82 7.75
C LEU A 170 23.87 2.55 9.25
N LYS A 171 24.30 3.49 10.10
CA LYS A 171 24.37 3.30 11.54
C LYS A 171 22.97 3.09 12.15
N GLY A 172 22.73 1.90 12.67
CA GLY A 172 21.45 1.53 13.30
C GLY A 172 20.36 1.10 12.33
N GLN A 173 20.65 0.97 11.03
CA GLN A 173 19.74 0.41 10.03
C GLN A 173 19.51 -1.10 10.26
N MET A 174 18.40 -1.64 9.74
CA MET A 174 18.01 -3.03 9.93
C MET A 174 19.02 -4.02 9.30
N PRO A 175 19.55 -4.98 10.08
CA PRO A 175 20.47 -6.02 9.60
C PRO A 175 20.05 -6.71 8.29
N ALA A 176 18.83 -7.23 8.22
CA ALA A 176 18.29 -7.96 7.07
C ALA A 176 18.13 -7.04 5.86
N TYR A 177 17.68 -5.80 6.05
CA TYR A 177 17.64 -4.83 4.96
C TYR A 177 19.03 -4.59 4.36
N ILE A 178 20.06 -4.34 5.19
CA ILE A 178 21.43 -4.13 4.70
C ILE A 178 21.92 -5.37 3.93
N PHE A 179 21.70 -6.57 4.47
CA PHE A 179 22.08 -7.81 3.83
C PHE A 179 21.44 -7.98 2.45
N GLU A 180 20.13 -7.75 2.35
CA GLU A 180 19.41 -7.84 1.08
C GLU A 180 19.85 -6.77 0.08
N GLN A 181 20.16 -5.54 0.53
CA GLN A 181 20.66 -4.51 -0.38
C GLN A 181 22.04 -4.87 -0.96
N MET A 182 22.95 -5.37 -0.12
CA MET A 182 24.27 -5.82 -0.56
C MET A 182 24.16 -7.00 -1.55
N THR A 183 23.29 -7.96 -1.25
CA THR A 183 22.98 -9.08 -2.14
C THR A 183 22.38 -8.60 -3.46
N ALA A 184 21.42 -7.67 -3.42
CA ALA A 184 20.79 -7.13 -4.62
C ALA A 184 21.78 -6.36 -5.51
N TYR A 185 22.73 -5.61 -4.94
CA TYR A 185 23.81 -4.98 -5.71
C TYR A 185 24.78 -6.00 -6.32
N ARG A 186 25.19 -7.01 -5.53
CA ARG A 186 26.08 -8.10 -5.98
C ARG A 186 25.51 -8.78 -7.22
N ASP A 187 24.24 -9.16 -7.14
CA ASP A 187 23.53 -9.96 -8.12
C ASP A 187 22.96 -9.12 -9.29
N GLY A 188 23.15 -7.80 -9.27
CA GLY A 188 22.61 -6.89 -10.30
C GLY A 188 21.08 -6.78 -10.28
N LYS A 189 20.43 -7.17 -9.18
CA LYS A 189 19.01 -6.94 -8.95
C LYS A 189 18.73 -5.49 -8.57
N ARG A 190 19.70 -4.80 -7.94
CA ARG A 190 19.63 -3.37 -7.65
C ARG A 190 20.49 -2.55 -8.63
N THR A 191 19.84 -1.79 -9.51
CA THR A 191 20.50 -1.06 -10.64
C THR A 191 20.18 0.43 -10.67
N ASN A 192 19.87 0.99 -9.51
CA ASN A 192 19.58 2.41 -9.31
C ASN A 192 20.83 3.28 -9.48
N ARG A 193 20.73 4.60 -9.24
CA ARG A 193 21.87 5.52 -9.45
C ARG A 193 23.12 5.17 -8.62
N GLN A 194 22.97 4.45 -7.52
CA GLN A 194 24.08 3.94 -6.70
C GLN A 194 24.61 2.55 -7.13
N GLY A 195 23.89 1.82 -7.99
CA GLY A 195 24.26 0.48 -8.45
C GLY A 195 25.68 0.35 -9.00
N PRO A 196 26.11 1.21 -9.94
CA PRO A 196 27.47 1.18 -10.48
C PRO A 196 28.57 1.40 -9.43
N ILE A 197 28.26 2.13 -8.34
CA ILE A 197 29.20 2.40 -7.26
C ILE A 197 29.25 1.21 -6.29
N MET A 198 28.11 0.69 -5.86
CA MET A 198 28.02 -0.34 -4.82
C MET A 198 28.28 -1.76 -5.34
N ALA A 199 27.95 -2.08 -6.59
CA ALA A 199 28.08 -3.44 -7.11
C ALA A 199 29.51 -4.01 -7.05
N PRO A 200 30.59 -3.27 -7.37
CA PRO A 200 31.95 -3.75 -7.18
C PRO A 200 32.28 -4.09 -5.72
N PHE A 201 31.88 -3.25 -4.76
CA PHE A 201 32.10 -3.48 -3.33
C PHE A 201 31.29 -4.67 -2.82
N ALA A 202 30.08 -4.86 -3.33
CA ALA A 202 29.28 -6.02 -3.00
C ALA A 202 29.93 -7.32 -3.52
N ARG A 203 30.45 -7.33 -4.75
CA ARG A 203 31.06 -8.53 -5.35
C ARG A 203 32.41 -8.93 -4.75
N MET A 204 33.14 -8.01 -4.11
CA MET A 204 34.43 -8.31 -3.49
C MET A 204 34.32 -8.90 -2.07
N LEU A 205 33.13 -8.89 -1.47
CA LEU A 205 32.87 -9.34 -0.10
C LEU A 205 32.05 -10.64 -0.11
N SER A 206 32.31 -11.50 0.87
CA SER A 206 31.49 -12.70 1.11
C SER A 206 30.22 -12.37 1.92
N GLU A 207 29.27 -13.29 1.98
CA GLU A 207 28.09 -13.12 2.85
C GLU A 207 28.44 -13.08 4.33
N GLU A 208 29.51 -13.77 4.74
CA GLU A 208 30.04 -13.66 6.11
C GLU A 208 30.64 -12.27 6.37
N ASP A 209 31.35 -11.68 5.39
CA ASP A 209 31.81 -10.30 5.49
C ASP A 209 30.63 -9.33 5.62
N TYR A 210 29.50 -9.57 4.91
CA TYR A 210 28.29 -8.77 5.08
C TYR A 210 27.78 -8.84 6.51
N LYS A 211 27.65 -10.04 7.08
CA LYS A 211 27.16 -10.24 8.46
C LYS A 211 28.07 -9.55 9.47
N ASP A 212 29.39 -9.67 9.32
CA ASP A 212 30.36 -9.00 10.18
C ASP A 212 30.24 -7.46 10.07
N ILE A 213 30.17 -6.91 8.86
CA ILE A 213 29.98 -5.46 8.63
C ILE A 213 28.64 -4.99 9.22
N ILE A 214 27.57 -5.76 9.04
CA ILE A 214 26.25 -5.49 9.62
C ILE A 214 26.32 -5.43 11.13
N ALA A 215 27.00 -6.39 11.78
CA ALA A 215 27.21 -6.39 13.22
C ALA A 215 27.89 -5.09 13.67
N TYR A 216 28.88 -4.61 12.91
CA TYR A 216 29.57 -3.35 13.22
C TYR A 216 28.69 -2.10 13.06
N VAL A 217 27.97 -1.95 11.94
CA VAL A 217 27.22 -0.72 11.64
C VAL A 217 25.87 -0.65 12.35
N SER A 218 25.18 -1.79 12.52
CA SER A 218 23.88 -1.85 13.18
C SER A 218 23.99 -2.11 14.68
N GLY A 219 25.08 -2.74 15.12
CA GLY A 219 25.24 -3.23 16.48
C GLY A 219 24.37 -4.45 16.79
N LYS A 220 23.90 -5.17 15.77
CA LYS A 220 23.00 -6.33 15.87
C LYS A 220 23.43 -7.47 14.95
N GLU A 221 23.04 -8.70 15.27
CA GLU A 221 23.27 -9.85 14.39
C GLU A 221 22.28 -9.87 13.22
N TYR A 222 22.73 -10.32 12.05
CA TYR A 222 21.85 -10.65 10.95
C TYR A 222 21.05 -11.93 11.27
N ARG A 223 19.73 -11.84 11.15
CA ARG A 223 18.83 -12.99 11.20
C ARG A 223 18.16 -13.11 9.84
N ALA A 224 18.30 -14.27 9.20
CA ALA A 224 17.68 -14.52 7.92
C ALA A 224 16.16 -14.48 8.05
N VAL A 225 15.50 -13.83 7.09
CA VAL A 225 14.04 -13.80 7.05
C VAL A 225 13.55 -15.04 6.32
N GLU A 226 12.79 -15.89 7.00
CA GLU A 226 12.27 -17.13 6.40
C GLU A 226 11.22 -16.81 5.33
N ARG A 227 11.41 -17.38 4.13
CA ARG A 227 10.45 -17.31 3.03
C ARG A 227 9.51 -18.50 3.12
N ARG A 228 8.22 -18.25 3.34
CA ARG A 228 7.17 -19.28 3.21
C ARG A 228 6.39 -19.02 1.93
N GLU A 229 6.37 -19.99 1.02
CA GLU A 229 5.49 -19.98 -0.15
C GLU A 229 4.09 -20.45 0.29
N TYR A 230 3.05 -19.72 -0.10
CA TYR A 230 1.67 -20.06 0.23
C TYR A 230 0.92 -20.49 -1.04
N ILE A 231 -0.03 -21.43 -0.87
CA ILE A 231 -0.91 -21.88 -1.96
C ILE A 231 -1.85 -20.73 -2.33
N THR A 232 -2.10 -20.57 -3.62
CA THR A 232 -2.78 -19.40 -4.14
C THR A 232 -4.00 -19.79 -4.98
N GLY A 233 -5.18 -19.31 -4.59
CA GLY A 233 -6.32 -19.26 -5.49
C GLY A 233 -6.25 -17.96 -6.29
N ILE A 234 -6.41 -18.06 -7.61
CA ILE A 234 -6.24 -16.94 -8.54
C ILE A 234 -7.56 -16.21 -8.76
N GLY A 235 -8.68 -16.95 -8.78
CA GLY A 235 -10.02 -16.46 -9.11
C GLY A 235 -10.99 -16.36 -7.92
N MET A 236 -12.25 -16.07 -8.25
CA MET A 236 -13.42 -16.14 -7.36
C MET A 236 -14.06 -17.55 -7.42
N PRO A 237 -14.92 -17.93 -6.46
CA PRO A 237 -15.64 -19.20 -6.49
C PRO A 237 -16.38 -19.50 -7.80
N PRO A 238 -15.98 -20.51 -8.60
CA PRO A 238 -16.69 -20.92 -9.81
C PRO A 238 -17.84 -21.88 -9.45
N VAL A 239 -18.50 -21.67 -8.31
CA VAL A 239 -19.58 -22.54 -7.86
C VAL A 239 -20.90 -22.13 -8.49
N LYS A 240 -21.77 -23.12 -8.62
CA LYS A 240 -23.13 -22.90 -9.10
C LYS A 240 -23.81 -21.82 -8.24
N ASP A 241 -24.49 -20.90 -8.91
CA ASP A 241 -25.24 -19.80 -8.29
C ASP A 241 -24.34 -18.80 -7.53
N PHE A 242 -23.03 -18.79 -7.77
CA PHE A 242 -22.13 -17.72 -7.33
C PHE A 242 -22.59 -16.39 -7.92
N VAL A 243 -22.54 -15.35 -7.08
CA VAL A 243 -22.80 -13.98 -7.48
C VAL A 243 -21.77 -13.11 -6.78
N LEU A 244 -21.13 -12.19 -7.51
CA LEU A 244 -20.27 -11.20 -6.89
C LEU A 244 -21.14 -10.26 -6.02
N PRO A 245 -20.91 -10.17 -4.69
CA PRO A 245 -21.65 -9.24 -3.86
C PRO A 245 -21.32 -7.80 -4.25
N ASP A 246 -22.32 -6.93 -4.21
CA ASP A 246 -22.15 -5.49 -4.38
C ASP A 246 -21.27 -4.87 -3.28
N THR A 247 -20.79 -3.65 -3.49
CA THR A 247 -19.88 -2.97 -2.58
C THR A 247 -20.55 -2.50 -1.29
N GLY A 248 -21.89 -2.34 -1.28
CA GLY A 248 -22.65 -1.81 -0.15
C GLY A 248 -22.83 -0.28 -0.18
N GLN A 249 -22.35 0.39 -1.22
CA GLN A 249 -22.61 1.81 -1.45
C GLN A 249 -24.03 2.01 -1.95
N ILE A 250 -24.79 2.84 -1.24
CA ILE A 250 -26.22 3.06 -1.49
C ILE A 250 -26.56 4.52 -1.84
N GLN A 251 -25.54 5.38 -1.94
CA GLN A 251 -25.71 6.81 -2.21
C GLN A 251 -24.61 7.34 -3.12
N ASN A 252 -24.94 8.32 -3.95
CA ASN A 252 -23.97 9.02 -4.77
C ASN A 252 -23.20 10.04 -3.92
N PHE A 253 -21.91 10.21 -4.22
CA PHE A 253 -21.02 11.13 -3.53
C PHE A 253 -20.73 12.40 -4.34
N THR A 254 -21.20 12.43 -5.59
CA THR A 254 -21.18 13.58 -6.49
C THR A 254 -22.54 13.69 -7.20
N ASP A 255 -22.68 14.70 -8.06
CA ASP A 255 -23.89 14.89 -8.87
C ASP A 255 -23.80 14.21 -10.26
N ILE A 256 -22.71 13.48 -10.54
CA ILE A 256 -22.54 12.78 -11.82
C ILE A 256 -23.32 11.46 -11.82
N LYS A 257 -23.83 11.07 -12.99
CA LYS A 257 -24.38 9.74 -13.21
C LYS A 257 -23.25 8.76 -13.52
N GLY A 258 -23.33 7.57 -12.94
CA GLY A 258 -22.45 6.43 -13.23
C GLY A 258 -21.66 5.95 -12.01
N GLU A 259 -21.95 6.47 -10.82
CA GLU A 259 -21.35 6.01 -9.56
C GLU A 259 -21.85 4.61 -9.19
N ASP A 260 -21.15 3.95 -8.28
CA ASP A 260 -21.45 2.58 -7.84
C ASP A 260 -22.92 2.39 -7.42
N SER A 261 -23.46 3.33 -6.64
CA SER A 261 -24.86 3.33 -6.19
C SER A 261 -25.90 3.59 -7.28
N ASP A 262 -25.51 4.08 -8.46
CA ASP A 262 -26.42 4.14 -9.62
C ASP A 262 -26.63 2.76 -10.26
N TYR A 263 -25.78 1.78 -9.90
CA TYR A 263 -25.81 0.41 -10.38
C TYR A 263 -25.97 -0.58 -9.23
N PRO A 264 -27.04 -0.51 -8.42
CA PRO A 264 -27.21 -1.40 -7.28
C PRO A 264 -27.22 -2.85 -7.78
N GLN A 265 -26.16 -3.57 -7.43
CA GLN A 265 -26.02 -4.98 -7.76
C GLN A 265 -26.44 -5.84 -6.58
N SER A 266 -26.39 -7.16 -6.80
CA SER A 266 -26.60 -8.24 -5.84
C SER A 266 -26.21 -7.88 -4.41
N PRO A 267 -27.18 -7.47 -3.56
CA PRO A 267 -26.87 -6.96 -2.24
C PRO A 267 -26.19 -8.04 -1.40
N MET A 268 -25.28 -7.63 -0.53
CA MET A 268 -24.63 -8.54 0.41
C MET A 268 -25.68 -9.29 1.24
N SER A 269 -25.58 -10.63 1.26
CA SER A 269 -26.60 -11.50 1.85
C SER A 269 -25.96 -12.62 2.65
N TYR A 270 -26.33 -12.72 3.93
CA TYR A 270 -25.69 -13.61 4.89
C TYR A 270 -26.72 -14.38 5.73
N THR A 271 -26.38 -15.60 6.09
CA THR A 271 -27.16 -16.45 6.99
C THR A 271 -26.29 -16.91 8.15
N ILE A 272 -26.64 -16.47 9.36
CA ILE A 272 -25.97 -16.89 10.59
C ILE A 272 -26.45 -18.30 10.96
N SER A 273 -25.53 -19.20 11.32
CA SER A 273 -25.89 -20.56 11.73
C SER A 273 -26.69 -20.58 13.04
N GLU A 274 -27.41 -21.67 13.29
CA GLU A 274 -28.19 -21.84 14.53
C GLU A 274 -27.30 -21.75 15.79
N SER A 275 -26.05 -22.21 15.71
CA SER A 275 -25.09 -22.09 16.81
C SER A 275 -24.60 -20.66 17.02
N GLY A 276 -24.82 -19.77 16.04
CA GLY A 276 -24.38 -18.38 16.05
C GLY A 276 -22.87 -18.22 15.85
N LYS A 277 -22.16 -19.28 15.47
CA LYS A 277 -20.68 -19.33 15.36
C LYS A 277 -20.17 -19.13 13.94
N THR A 278 -20.98 -19.44 12.93
CA THR A 278 -20.59 -19.32 11.53
C THR A 278 -21.57 -18.45 10.75
N VAL A 279 -21.11 -17.93 9.62
CA VAL A 279 -21.89 -17.14 8.68
C VAL A 279 -21.76 -17.78 7.30
N PHE A 280 -22.88 -18.16 6.69
CA PHE A 280 -22.92 -18.54 5.29
C PHE A 280 -23.17 -17.30 4.43
N ASP A 281 -22.31 -17.04 3.46
CA ASP A 281 -22.48 -16.02 2.45
C ASP A 281 -23.33 -16.57 1.31
N ASN A 282 -24.55 -16.05 1.17
CA ASN A 282 -25.52 -16.51 0.19
C ASN A 282 -25.12 -16.18 -1.25
N ASN A 283 -24.19 -15.24 -1.46
CA ASN A 283 -23.73 -14.82 -2.77
C ASN A 283 -22.51 -15.64 -3.19
N THR A 284 -21.49 -15.73 -2.33
CA THR A 284 -20.24 -16.44 -2.66
C THR A 284 -20.27 -17.94 -2.37
N LYS A 285 -21.26 -18.40 -1.60
CA LYS A 285 -21.41 -19.77 -1.07
C LYS A 285 -20.28 -20.20 -0.13
N LEU A 286 -19.53 -19.23 0.38
CA LEU A 286 -18.49 -19.46 1.37
C LEU A 286 -19.09 -19.46 2.77
N MET A 287 -18.50 -20.25 3.65
CA MET A 287 -18.84 -20.24 5.07
C MET A 287 -17.68 -19.64 5.85
N TRP A 288 -17.99 -18.66 6.67
CA TRP A 288 -17.04 -17.86 7.43
C TRP A 288 -17.19 -18.15 8.91
N GLU A 289 -16.07 -18.12 9.62
CA GLU A 289 -16.06 -17.94 11.06
C GLU A 289 -16.74 -16.61 11.37
N ARG A 290 -17.65 -16.55 12.36
CA ARG A 290 -18.40 -15.33 12.68
C ARG A 290 -17.66 -14.38 13.60
N GLU A 291 -16.89 -14.88 14.55
CA GLU A 291 -16.02 -14.08 15.42
C GLU A 291 -14.59 -14.19 14.92
N SER A 292 -13.94 -13.10 14.53
CA SER A 292 -12.50 -13.17 14.28
C SER A 292 -11.73 -13.52 15.56
N SER A 293 -10.49 -13.94 15.40
CA SER A 293 -9.56 -14.20 16.51
C SER A 293 -9.56 -13.05 17.52
N ARG A 294 -9.46 -13.39 18.81
CA ARG A 294 -9.39 -12.39 19.90
C ARG A 294 -7.98 -11.92 20.21
N ILE A 295 -6.98 -12.59 19.61
CA ILE A 295 -5.58 -12.27 19.73
C ILE A 295 -5.02 -11.96 18.35
N TRP A 296 -4.02 -11.10 18.34
CA TRP A 296 -3.29 -10.70 17.16
C TRP A 296 -2.20 -11.71 16.90
N MET A 297 -2.13 -12.21 15.67
CA MET A 297 -1.26 -13.30 15.27
C MET A 297 -0.40 -12.86 14.09
N THR A 298 0.82 -13.35 14.03
CA THR A 298 1.63 -13.33 12.80
C THR A 298 0.92 -14.09 11.69
N ALA A 299 1.36 -13.89 10.44
CA ALA A 299 0.78 -14.61 9.30
C ALA A 299 0.87 -16.15 9.47
N VAL A 300 1.95 -16.64 10.09
CA VAL A 300 2.18 -18.07 10.35
C VAL A 300 1.27 -18.61 11.45
N GLU A 301 1.24 -17.93 12.61
CA GLU A 301 0.40 -18.34 13.75
C GLU A 301 -1.08 -18.38 13.38
N GLY A 302 -1.56 -17.42 12.59
CA GLY A 302 -2.94 -17.44 12.15
C GLY A 302 -3.25 -18.58 11.18
N GLN A 303 -2.30 -18.98 10.34
CA GLN A 303 -2.51 -20.09 9.42
C GLN A 303 -2.72 -21.36 10.25
N GLU A 304 -1.85 -21.57 11.23
CA GLU A 304 -1.97 -22.67 12.19
C GLU A 304 -3.29 -22.60 12.98
N TYR A 305 -3.76 -21.40 13.31
CA TYR A 305 -5.09 -21.20 13.91
C TYR A 305 -6.21 -21.72 13.00
N CYS A 306 -6.23 -21.36 11.73
CA CYS A 306 -7.27 -21.83 10.82
C CYS A 306 -7.15 -23.32 10.49
N ASP A 307 -5.94 -23.83 10.27
CA ASP A 307 -5.68 -25.23 9.95
C ASP A 307 -6.06 -26.18 11.12
N SER A 308 -6.10 -25.65 12.36
CA SER A 308 -6.50 -26.39 13.56
C SER A 308 -7.91 -26.06 14.06
N LEU A 309 -8.62 -25.16 13.38
CA LEU A 309 -9.95 -24.73 13.81
C LEU A 309 -10.97 -25.85 13.60
N GLU A 310 -11.64 -26.25 14.67
CA GLU A 310 -12.85 -27.06 14.63
C GLU A 310 -14.04 -26.21 15.06
N LEU A 311 -14.93 -25.89 14.13
CA LEU A 311 -16.04 -24.98 14.37
C LEU A 311 -17.32 -25.46 13.67
N ASP A 312 -18.41 -25.50 14.43
CA ASP A 312 -19.75 -25.85 13.94
C ASP A 312 -19.82 -27.24 13.24
N GLY A 313 -18.97 -28.17 13.67
CA GLY A 313 -18.87 -29.52 13.12
C GLY A 313 -17.91 -29.67 11.93
N TYR A 314 -17.23 -28.60 11.53
CA TYR A 314 -16.28 -28.58 10.41
C TYR A 314 -14.84 -28.44 10.87
N THR A 315 -13.93 -29.07 10.14
CA THR A 315 -12.47 -29.14 10.43
C THR A 315 -11.61 -28.77 9.22
N ASP A 316 -12.22 -28.29 8.13
CA ASP A 316 -11.62 -27.93 6.85
C ASP A 316 -11.50 -26.41 6.69
N TRP A 317 -11.35 -25.70 7.81
CA TRP A 317 -11.15 -24.26 7.85
C TRP A 317 -9.77 -23.89 7.32
N ARG A 318 -9.69 -22.73 6.68
CA ARG A 318 -8.46 -22.22 6.08
C ARG A 318 -8.40 -20.70 6.14
N TYR A 319 -7.23 -20.16 5.84
CA TYR A 319 -7.11 -18.76 5.50
C TYR A 319 -7.99 -18.38 4.30
N PRO A 320 -8.56 -17.18 4.31
CA PRO A 320 -9.26 -16.67 3.15
C PRO A 320 -8.28 -16.25 2.07
N LEU A 321 -8.69 -16.42 0.82
CA LEU A 321 -8.04 -15.81 -0.32
C LEU A 321 -8.44 -14.33 -0.42
N MET A 322 -7.61 -13.53 -1.08
CA MET A 322 -7.76 -12.07 -1.13
C MET A 322 -9.14 -11.67 -1.62
N LYS A 323 -9.56 -12.27 -2.73
CA LYS A 323 -10.85 -12.00 -3.37
C LYS A 323 -12.03 -12.46 -2.51
N GLU A 324 -11.87 -13.57 -1.77
CA GLU A 324 -12.89 -14.03 -0.82
C GLU A 324 -13.05 -13.03 0.33
N LEU A 325 -11.93 -12.59 0.93
CA LEU A 325 -11.98 -11.67 2.06
C LEU A 325 -12.51 -10.29 1.65
N GLN A 326 -12.17 -9.82 0.45
CA GLN A 326 -12.71 -8.57 -0.06
C GLN A 326 -14.20 -8.68 -0.42
N SER A 327 -14.71 -9.87 -0.78
CA SER A 327 -16.13 -10.05 -1.11
C SER A 327 -17.06 -9.71 0.05
N ILE A 328 -16.63 -9.94 1.30
CA ILE A 328 -17.38 -9.63 2.53
C ILE A 328 -17.16 -8.21 3.06
N ALA A 329 -16.27 -7.43 2.43
CA ALA A 329 -16.07 -6.03 2.78
C ALA A 329 -17.28 -5.18 2.35
N ASP A 330 -17.67 -4.25 3.21
CA ASP A 330 -18.71 -3.26 2.93
C ASP A 330 -18.05 -1.89 2.76
N MET A 331 -17.87 -1.47 1.50
CA MET A 331 -17.25 -0.21 1.11
C MET A 331 -18.20 0.99 1.32
N GLY A 332 -19.44 0.75 1.74
CA GLY A 332 -20.36 1.77 2.23
C GLY A 332 -20.20 2.05 3.73
N GLU A 333 -19.43 1.24 4.45
CA GLU A 333 -19.13 1.36 5.87
C GLU A 333 -17.67 1.77 6.11
N PHE A 334 -17.39 2.37 7.26
CA PHE A 334 -16.03 2.78 7.64
C PHE A 334 -15.77 2.53 9.13
N ARG A 335 -14.61 1.91 9.42
CA ARG A 335 -14.13 1.59 10.78
C ARG A 335 -15.15 0.83 11.65
N PRO A 336 -15.53 -0.40 11.26
CA PRO A 336 -14.94 -1.16 10.14
C PRO A 336 -15.81 -1.21 8.87
N ALA A 337 -15.16 -1.34 7.72
CA ALA A 337 -15.75 -1.55 6.38
C ALA A 337 -16.28 -3.00 6.22
N ILE A 338 -17.23 -3.38 7.08
CA ILE A 338 -17.87 -4.71 7.11
C ILE A 338 -19.16 -4.64 7.93
N ASN A 339 -20.14 -5.47 7.59
CA ASN A 339 -21.37 -5.59 8.36
C ASN A 339 -21.10 -6.22 9.75
N THR A 340 -21.05 -5.39 10.80
CA THR A 340 -20.71 -5.84 12.16
C THR A 340 -21.82 -6.61 12.89
N ASP A 341 -23.06 -6.56 12.40
CA ASP A 341 -24.15 -7.38 12.94
C ASP A 341 -23.96 -8.86 12.54
N VAL A 342 -23.43 -9.06 11.34
CA VAL A 342 -23.11 -10.37 10.78
C VAL A 342 -21.75 -10.83 11.27
N PHE A 343 -20.70 -10.04 11.08
CA PHE A 343 -19.31 -10.39 11.40
C PHE A 343 -18.84 -9.68 12.68
N ALA A 344 -18.68 -10.45 13.75
CA ALA A 344 -18.33 -9.95 15.07
C ALA A 344 -16.81 -9.88 15.31
N ASN A 345 -16.43 -9.14 16.36
CA ASN A 345 -15.04 -8.93 16.83
C ASN A 345 -14.09 -8.24 15.84
N MET A 346 -14.63 -7.52 14.85
CA MET A 346 -13.80 -6.76 13.91
C MET A 346 -13.14 -5.55 14.59
N PRO A 347 -11.87 -5.26 14.27
CA PRO A 347 -11.15 -4.17 14.91
C PRO A 347 -11.71 -2.84 14.41
N ARG A 348 -12.16 -1.97 15.32
CA ARG A 348 -12.66 -0.62 15.00
C ARG A 348 -11.53 0.36 14.61
N ALA A 349 -10.26 -0.04 14.69
CA ALA A 349 -9.09 0.80 14.45
C ALA A 349 -8.00 0.07 13.64
N ASN A 350 -7.41 0.80 12.68
CA ASN A 350 -6.21 0.56 11.86
C ASN A 350 -5.61 -0.85 11.87
N SER A 351 -6.40 -1.86 11.52
CA SER A 351 -5.93 -3.24 11.37
C SER A 351 -6.71 -3.99 10.31
N GLY A 352 -6.17 -5.13 9.91
CA GLY A 352 -6.74 -5.98 8.88
C GLY A 352 -6.91 -7.42 9.33
N ILE A 353 -7.36 -8.23 8.38
CA ILE A 353 -7.39 -9.69 8.49
C ILE A 353 -6.39 -10.25 7.47
N TRP A 354 -5.56 -11.21 7.90
CA TRP A 354 -4.62 -11.89 7.00
C TRP A 354 -5.34 -12.62 5.87
N THR A 355 -4.72 -12.64 4.69
CA THR A 355 -5.22 -13.36 3.52
C THR A 355 -4.09 -13.87 2.63
N PHE A 356 -4.41 -14.82 1.75
CA PHE A 356 -3.51 -15.33 0.73
C PHE A 356 -3.89 -14.85 -0.68
N PRO A 357 -2.94 -14.74 -1.62
CA PRO A 357 -1.59 -15.36 -1.66
C PRO A 357 -0.44 -14.60 -0.97
N VAL A 358 0.81 -15.07 -1.14
CA VAL A 358 2.03 -14.31 -0.79
C VAL A 358 2.13 -13.11 -1.73
N SER A 359 2.60 -11.97 -1.23
CA SER A 359 3.12 -10.94 -2.12
C SER A 359 4.33 -11.47 -2.92
N ASP A 360 4.74 -10.78 -3.97
CA ASP A 360 6.03 -11.02 -4.64
C ASP A 360 7.27 -10.67 -3.78
N HIS A 361 7.06 -10.26 -2.52
CA HIS A 361 8.09 -10.01 -1.55
C HIS A 361 8.14 -11.14 -0.49
N PRO A 362 9.32 -11.75 -0.25
CA PRO A 362 9.44 -13.01 0.49
C PRO A 362 9.08 -12.93 1.98
N ASP A 363 9.04 -11.74 2.56
CA ASP A 363 8.69 -11.47 3.96
C ASP A 363 7.33 -10.75 4.11
N HIS A 364 6.51 -10.66 3.05
CA HIS A 364 5.21 -10.01 3.11
C HIS A 364 4.05 -10.93 2.71
N VAL A 365 2.96 -10.82 3.47
CA VAL A 365 1.68 -11.49 3.22
C VAL A 365 0.60 -10.43 3.03
N TRP A 366 -0.36 -10.74 2.17
CA TRP A 366 -1.47 -9.85 1.91
C TRP A 366 -2.43 -9.74 3.11
N HIS A 367 -3.09 -8.61 3.24
CA HIS A 367 -4.23 -8.45 4.14
C HIS A 367 -5.28 -7.51 3.52
N VAL A 368 -6.52 -7.63 4.00
CA VAL A 368 -7.54 -6.59 3.80
C VAL A 368 -7.61 -5.76 5.07
N GLY A 369 -7.34 -4.45 4.96
CA GLY A 369 -7.43 -3.53 6.08
C GLY A 369 -8.87 -3.08 6.29
N PHE A 370 -9.50 -3.45 7.40
CA PHE A 370 -10.93 -3.17 7.61
C PHE A 370 -11.29 -1.75 8.07
N PRO A 371 -10.42 -0.73 8.22
CA PRO A 371 -10.91 0.65 8.29
C PRO A 371 -11.77 1.01 7.08
N ASP A 372 -11.34 0.64 5.89
CA ASP A 372 -11.84 1.07 4.58
C ASP A 372 -11.85 -0.07 3.54
N ALA A 373 -11.33 -1.25 3.89
CA ALA A 373 -11.13 -2.41 3.04
C ALA A 373 -10.04 -2.28 1.96
N HIS A 374 -9.01 -1.47 2.22
CA HIS A 374 -7.81 -1.42 1.36
C HIS A 374 -7.09 -2.77 1.30
N ILE A 375 -6.44 -3.00 0.16
CA ILE A 375 -5.62 -4.20 -0.08
C ILE A 375 -4.14 -3.80 -0.07
N MET A 376 -3.38 -4.33 0.88
CA MET A 376 -1.94 -4.10 0.95
C MET A 376 -1.18 -5.33 1.46
N GLY A 377 0.06 -5.49 1.00
CA GLY A 377 1.00 -6.44 1.57
C GLY A 377 1.60 -5.89 2.87
N GLN A 378 1.88 -6.78 3.82
CA GLN A 378 2.46 -6.43 5.11
C GLN A 378 3.47 -7.47 5.56
N HIS A 379 4.45 -7.03 6.35
CA HIS A 379 5.49 -7.91 6.87
C HIS A 379 4.89 -9.10 7.64
N THR A 380 5.41 -10.30 7.43
CA THR A 380 4.94 -11.55 8.08
C THR A 380 5.06 -11.52 9.59
N ALA A 381 6.01 -10.76 10.13
CA ALA A 381 6.17 -10.54 11.58
C ALA A 381 5.25 -9.45 12.15
N SER A 382 4.50 -8.71 11.32
CA SER A 382 3.38 -7.93 11.82
C SER A 382 2.33 -8.87 12.40
N THR A 383 1.51 -8.38 13.32
CA THR A 383 0.37 -9.14 13.85
C THR A 383 -0.94 -8.54 13.38
N LYS A 384 -1.92 -9.38 13.02
CA LYS A 384 -3.28 -8.99 12.65
C LYS A 384 -4.29 -9.96 13.27
N LEU A 385 -5.57 -9.62 13.21
CA LEU A 385 -6.61 -10.59 13.53
C LEU A 385 -6.73 -11.60 12.37
N VAL A 386 -7.34 -12.74 12.67
CA VAL A 386 -7.53 -13.85 11.75
C VAL A 386 -9.02 -14.16 11.71
N ARG A 387 -9.53 -14.47 10.51
CA ARG A 387 -10.88 -14.99 10.33
C ARG A 387 -10.79 -16.11 9.32
N CYS A 388 -11.24 -17.29 9.70
CA CYS A 388 -11.15 -18.44 8.83
C CYS A 388 -12.36 -18.52 7.90
N VAL A 389 -12.15 -19.09 6.72
CA VAL A 389 -13.18 -19.42 5.75
C VAL A 389 -13.11 -20.91 5.44
N ARG A 390 -14.23 -21.47 5.04
CA ARG A 390 -14.31 -22.80 4.45
C ARG A 390 -15.26 -22.77 3.25
N ALA A 391 -15.09 -23.76 2.39
CA ALA A 391 -15.88 -23.92 1.19
C ALA A 391 -16.22 -25.41 1.03
N ASP A 392 -17.46 -25.72 0.68
CA ASP A 392 -17.82 -27.10 0.35
C ASP A 392 -17.15 -27.53 -0.96
N ASN A 393 -16.85 -28.83 -1.09
CA ASN A 393 -16.04 -29.42 -2.17
C ASN A 393 -16.46 -28.93 -3.57
N GLY A 394 -15.63 -28.06 -4.16
CA GLY A 394 -15.86 -27.38 -5.44
C GLY A 394 -15.53 -25.88 -5.40
N ALA A 395 -15.60 -25.25 -4.21
CA ALA A 395 -15.29 -23.83 -3.98
C ALA A 395 -13.96 -23.59 -3.23
N ALA A 396 -13.06 -24.56 -3.11
CA ALA A 396 -11.84 -24.36 -2.32
C ALA A 396 -10.71 -23.64 -3.09
N TYR A 397 -10.66 -23.80 -4.42
CA TYR A 397 -9.65 -23.19 -5.27
C TYR A 397 -10.23 -22.74 -6.60
N HIS A 398 -9.80 -21.56 -7.02
CA HIS A 398 -10.43 -20.80 -8.07
C HIS A 398 -9.40 -20.40 -9.10
N ASN A 399 -9.70 -20.66 -10.37
CA ASN A 399 -8.94 -20.14 -11.49
C ASN A 399 -9.72 -18.99 -12.12
N MET A 400 -8.98 -18.13 -12.81
CA MET A 400 -9.61 -17.19 -13.73
C MET A 400 -10.23 -17.98 -14.88
N ASP A 401 -11.40 -17.56 -15.36
CA ASP A 401 -12.01 -18.13 -16.56
C ASP A 401 -12.42 -16.98 -17.49
N TYR A 402 -11.77 -16.93 -18.64
CA TYR A 402 -11.87 -15.83 -19.59
C TYR A 402 -12.15 -16.33 -21.01
N VAL A 403 -12.88 -15.53 -21.77
CA VAL A 403 -13.11 -15.71 -23.20
C VAL A 403 -12.76 -14.43 -23.92
N ASP A 404 -11.85 -14.53 -24.88
CA ASP A 404 -11.65 -13.46 -25.87
C ASP A 404 -12.75 -13.56 -26.93
N ASN A 405 -13.59 -12.53 -27.00
CA ASN A 405 -14.73 -12.47 -27.91
C ASN A 405 -14.33 -12.13 -29.36
N LYS A 406 -13.04 -11.86 -29.61
CA LYS A 406 -12.47 -11.55 -30.94
C LYS A 406 -13.00 -10.27 -31.58
N ASP A 407 -13.55 -9.37 -30.77
CA ASP A 407 -14.07 -8.06 -31.15
C ASP A 407 -13.42 -6.91 -30.33
N GLY A 408 -12.39 -7.23 -29.55
CA GLY A 408 -11.75 -6.29 -28.63
C GLY A 408 -12.35 -6.30 -27.22
N THR A 409 -13.23 -7.25 -26.91
CA THR A 409 -13.76 -7.48 -25.56
C THR A 409 -13.36 -8.84 -24.99
N VAL A 410 -13.36 -8.94 -23.66
CA VAL A 410 -13.13 -10.18 -22.91
C VAL A 410 -14.29 -10.44 -21.97
N THR A 411 -14.85 -11.63 -21.99
CA THR A 411 -15.83 -12.08 -21.01
C THR A 411 -15.13 -12.82 -19.86
N GLU A 412 -15.27 -12.31 -18.64
CA GLU A 412 -14.90 -12.98 -17.40
C GLU A 412 -16.10 -13.81 -16.94
N ARG A 413 -15.94 -15.14 -16.93
CA ARG A 413 -17.05 -16.09 -16.80
C ARG A 413 -17.48 -16.34 -15.36
N ILE A 414 -16.66 -16.00 -14.36
CA ILE A 414 -17.00 -16.27 -12.97
C ILE A 414 -18.01 -15.25 -12.45
N THR A 415 -17.82 -13.98 -12.78
CA THR A 415 -18.74 -12.88 -12.42
C THR A 415 -19.75 -12.57 -13.53
N ASP A 416 -19.58 -13.19 -14.70
CA ASP A 416 -20.39 -12.97 -15.92
C ASP A 416 -20.37 -11.49 -16.34
N ARG A 417 -19.16 -10.98 -16.57
CA ARG A 417 -18.93 -9.59 -16.95
C ARG A 417 -18.10 -9.49 -18.21
N MET A 418 -18.44 -8.53 -19.05
CA MET A 418 -17.69 -8.25 -20.27
C MET A 418 -16.87 -6.97 -20.09
N TRP A 419 -15.60 -7.03 -20.48
CA TRP A 419 -14.60 -6.01 -20.28
C TRP A 419 -14.02 -5.52 -21.60
N GLN A 420 -13.61 -4.26 -21.66
CA GLN A 420 -12.67 -3.83 -22.71
C GLN A 420 -11.38 -4.63 -22.60
N GLN A 421 -10.90 -5.20 -23.71
CA GLN A 421 -9.61 -5.89 -23.78
C GLN A 421 -8.45 -4.90 -23.74
N ASN A 422 -8.56 -3.83 -24.52
CA ASN A 422 -7.59 -2.74 -24.61
C ASN A 422 -8.20 -1.43 -24.11
N ILE A 423 -7.36 -0.55 -23.57
CA ILE A 423 -7.74 0.81 -23.14
C ILE A 423 -7.24 1.86 -24.13
N ASP A 424 -7.58 3.12 -23.91
CA ASP A 424 -7.18 4.26 -24.75
C ASP A 424 -5.89 4.97 -24.27
N TYR A 425 -5.32 4.50 -23.16
CA TYR A 425 -4.11 5.04 -22.52
C TYR A 425 -4.21 6.54 -22.15
N GLN A 426 -5.41 7.08 -22.07
CA GLN A 426 -5.64 8.44 -21.60
C GLN A 426 -5.90 8.40 -20.10
N ARG A 427 -5.11 9.18 -19.34
CA ARG A 427 -5.33 9.35 -17.91
C ARG A 427 -6.32 10.49 -17.68
N ARG A 428 -7.27 10.26 -16.78
CA ARG A 428 -8.40 11.13 -16.48
C ARG A 428 -8.57 11.26 -14.97
N ASN A 429 -9.19 12.36 -14.54
CA ASN A 429 -9.72 12.42 -13.18
C ASN A 429 -10.89 11.43 -13.04
N TRP A 430 -11.39 11.27 -11.82
CA TRP A 430 -12.42 10.30 -11.52
C TRP A 430 -13.74 10.54 -12.28
N GLU A 431 -14.23 11.78 -12.30
CA GLU A 431 -15.50 12.14 -12.94
C GLU A 431 -15.43 11.96 -14.48
N ASP A 432 -14.34 12.42 -15.09
CA ASP A 432 -14.09 12.26 -16.53
C ASP A 432 -13.94 10.78 -16.91
N SER A 433 -13.46 9.92 -16.01
CA SER A 433 -13.37 8.47 -16.24
C SER A 433 -14.72 7.79 -16.24
N ILE A 434 -15.62 8.20 -15.35
CA ILE A 434 -17.02 7.75 -15.34
C ILE A 434 -17.70 8.19 -16.64
N GLN A 435 -17.62 9.48 -16.97
CA GLN A 435 -18.22 10.01 -18.20
C GLN A 435 -17.63 9.38 -19.47
N TYR A 436 -16.33 9.06 -19.48
CA TYR A 436 -15.72 8.34 -20.59
C TYR A 436 -16.39 6.99 -20.82
N CYS A 437 -16.57 6.18 -19.78
CA CYS A 437 -17.19 4.88 -19.91
C CYS A 437 -18.70 4.97 -20.25
N GLU A 438 -19.45 5.87 -19.60
CA GLU A 438 -20.89 6.08 -19.86
C GLU A 438 -21.18 6.48 -21.32
N ASN A 439 -20.25 7.18 -21.97
CA ASN A 439 -20.40 7.65 -23.35
C ASN A 439 -19.68 6.75 -24.37
N LEU A 440 -19.09 5.64 -23.93
CA LEU A 440 -18.31 4.77 -24.80
C LEU A 440 -19.24 3.94 -25.70
N ASN A 441 -19.06 4.06 -27.01
CA ASN A 441 -19.60 3.12 -27.98
C ASN A 441 -18.46 2.23 -28.51
N TYR A 442 -18.44 0.97 -28.10
CA TYR A 442 -17.34 0.06 -28.37
C TYR A 442 -17.83 -1.37 -28.56
N ALA A 443 -17.26 -2.08 -29.54
CA ALA A 443 -17.62 -3.44 -29.94
C ALA A 443 -19.13 -3.64 -30.23
N GLY A 444 -19.84 -2.57 -30.64
CA GLY A 444 -21.28 -2.61 -30.93
C GLY A 444 -22.18 -2.42 -29.70
N TYR A 445 -21.62 -2.07 -28.55
CA TYR A 445 -22.33 -1.81 -27.30
C TYR A 445 -22.16 -0.35 -26.86
N ASP A 446 -23.20 0.21 -26.21
CA ASP A 446 -23.28 1.59 -25.71
C ASP A 446 -23.72 1.68 -24.23
N ASP A 447 -23.70 0.55 -23.52
CA ASP A 447 -24.06 0.38 -22.12
C ASP A 447 -22.83 0.16 -21.21
N TRP A 448 -21.68 0.69 -21.64
CA TRP A 448 -20.44 0.62 -20.88
C TRP A 448 -20.48 1.52 -19.65
N ARG A 449 -19.83 1.08 -18.58
CA ARG A 449 -19.61 1.87 -17.36
C ARG A 449 -18.24 1.59 -16.77
N LEU A 450 -17.85 2.44 -15.82
CA LEU A 450 -16.66 2.18 -15.03
C LEU A 450 -16.99 1.06 -14.00
N PRO A 451 -16.09 0.10 -13.74
CA PRO A 451 -16.33 -0.97 -12.78
C PRO A 451 -16.34 -0.45 -11.35
N ASN A 452 -17.06 -1.14 -10.47
CA ASN A 452 -16.88 -0.92 -9.04
C ASN A 452 -15.60 -1.60 -8.53
N ILE A 453 -15.16 -1.30 -7.31
CA ILE A 453 -13.89 -1.80 -6.80
C ILE A 453 -13.84 -3.34 -6.70
N LYS A 454 -14.95 -4.00 -6.36
CA LYS A 454 -15.00 -5.47 -6.29
C LYS A 454 -14.92 -6.12 -7.68
N GLU A 455 -15.52 -5.49 -8.69
CA GLU A 455 -15.39 -5.90 -10.10
C GLU A 455 -13.95 -5.69 -10.60
N ALA A 456 -13.33 -4.55 -10.30
CA ALA A 456 -11.94 -4.32 -10.70
C ALA A 456 -10.97 -5.33 -10.06
N VAL A 457 -11.22 -5.74 -8.82
CA VAL A 457 -10.40 -6.77 -8.15
C VAL A 457 -10.67 -8.17 -8.70
N SER A 458 -11.87 -8.45 -9.22
CA SER A 458 -12.21 -9.78 -9.73
C SER A 458 -11.27 -10.23 -10.86
N ILE A 459 -10.72 -9.30 -11.65
CA ILE A 459 -9.77 -9.57 -12.74
C ILE A 459 -8.28 -9.55 -12.32
N VAL A 460 -7.96 -9.16 -11.09
CA VAL A 460 -6.57 -9.14 -10.58
C VAL A 460 -6.04 -10.56 -10.43
N ASN A 461 -4.80 -10.81 -10.86
CA ASN A 461 -4.10 -12.06 -10.63
C ASN A 461 -3.03 -11.87 -9.56
N TYR A 462 -3.36 -12.22 -8.30
CA TYR A 462 -2.46 -12.06 -7.16
C TYR A 462 -1.26 -13.02 -7.13
N ASN A 463 -1.10 -13.89 -8.14
CA ASN A 463 0.11 -14.69 -8.34
C ASN A 463 1.12 -14.06 -9.28
N LYS A 464 0.70 -13.02 -10.01
CA LYS A 464 1.54 -12.29 -10.94
C LYS A 464 1.82 -10.92 -10.34
N THR A 465 3.01 -10.39 -10.63
CA THR A 465 3.32 -8.99 -10.41
C THR A 465 4.01 -8.43 -11.63
N SER A 466 3.78 -7.14 -11.89
CA SER A 466 4.32 -6.41 -13.04
C SER A 466 4.06 -7.07 -14.42
N PRO A 467 2.79 -7.29 -14.84
CA PRO A 467 1.54 -6.88 -14.19
C PRO A 467 0.82 -8.01 -13.42
N SER A 468 0.04 -7.64 -12.41
CA SER A 468 -0.87 -8.53 -11.65
C SER A 468 -2.22 -8.71 -12.35
N ILE A 469 -2.22 -8.99 -13.65
CA ILE A 469 -3.40 -9.26 -14.47
C ILE A 469 -3.02 -10.28 -15.56
N ASP A 470 -4.00 -10.96 -16.16
CA ASP A 470 -3.70 -11.91 -17.23
C ASP A 470 -3.47 -11.23 -18.58
N GLU A 471 -2.20 -11.08 -18.98
CA GLU A 471 -1.81 -10.39 -20.21
C GLU A 471 -2.27 -11.08 -21.51
N GLU A 472 -2.62 -12.37 -21.47
CA GLU A 472 -3.24 -13.03 -22.63
C GLU A 472 -4.60 -12.40 -22.97
N PHE A 473 -5.34 -11.99 -21.93
CA PHE A 473 -6.67 -11.41 -22.06
C PHE A 473 -6.67 -9.88 -21.88
N PHE A 474 -5.70 -9.31 -21.17
CA PHE A 474 -5.59 -7.87 -20.94
C PHE A 474 -4.20 -7.35 -21.31
N PRO A 475 -3.84 -7.44 -22.61
CA PRO A 475 -2.50 -7.10 -23.07
C PRO A 475 -2.19 -5.61 -22.83
N ASN A 476 -0.91 -5.29 -22.65
CA ASN A 476 -0.40 -3.92 -22.52
C ASN A 476 -1.02 -3.11 -21.37
N THR A 477 -1.54 -3.76 -20.33
CA THR A 477 -2.08 -3.07 -19.15
C THR A 477 -0.97 -2.26 -18.45
N PRO A 478 -1.06 -0.92 -18.35
CA PRO A 478 -0.07 -0.13 -17.64
C PRO A 478 0.03 -0.54 -16.17
N VAL A 479 1.26 -0.69 -15.69
CA VAL A 479 1.57 -0.93 -14.27
C VAL A 479 1.99 0.33 -13.52
N LYS A 480 2.34 1.39 -14.28
CA LYS A 480 2.59 2.72 -13.76
C LYS A 480 1.24 3.43 -13.66
N TYR A 481 0.90 3.89 -12.45
CA TYR A 481 -0.42 4.44 -12.08
C TYR A 481 -1.55 3.42 -11.93
N PHE A 482 -2.66 3.90 -11.37
CA PHE A 482 -3.86 3.12 -11.05
C PHE A 482 -4.92 3.22 -12.15
N PHE A 483 -5.99 2.46 -11.96
CA PHE A 483 -7.23 2.51 -12.73
C PHE A 483 -8.36 2.98 -11.85
N TRP A 484 -9.13 3.96 -12.29
CA TRP A 484 -10.31 4.40 -11.57
C TRP A 484 -11.40 3.33 -11.55
N THR A 485 -12.12 3.28 -10.43
CA THR A 485 -13.38 2.54 -10.26
C THR A 485 -14.50 3.54 -9.99
N ASN A 486 -15.76 3.18 -10.17
CA ASN A 486 -16.88 4.07 -9.86
C ASN A 486 -17.28 4.08 -8.38
N SER A 487 -16.59 3.32 -7.53
CA SER A 487 -16.78 3.32 -6.08
C SER A 487 -16.07 4.53 -5.45
N SER A 488 -16.79 5.29 -4.63
CA SER A 488 -16.19 6.37 -3.84
C SER A 488 -15.45 5.81 -2.62
N ASP A 489 -14.44 6.48 -2.08
CA ASP A 489 -13.86 6.08 -0.80
C ASP A 489 -14.51 6.87 0.35
N VAL A 490 -15.24 6.16 1.22
CA VAL A 490 -15.94 6.72 2.38
C VAL A 490 -14.99 7.07 3.54
N ALA A 491 -13.74 6.63 3.46
CA ALA A 491 -12.75 6.74 4.52
C ALA A 491 -12.11 8.11 4.65
N GLY A 492 -11.89 8.81 3.53
CA GLY A 492 -11.48 10.21 3.42
C GLY A 492 -10.20 10.64 4.14
N PRO A 493 -9.57 11.77 3.74
CA PRO A 493 -8.35 12.18 4.39
C PRO A 493 -8.59 12.61 5.85
N THR A 494 -9.63 13.37 6.19
CA THR A 494 -9.76 13.86 7.58
C THR A 494 -10.18 12.79 8.59
N ILE A 495 -10.72 11.67 8.09
CA ILE A 495 -11.47 10.68 8.86
C ILE A 495 -10.60 9.51 9.36
N HIS A 496 -9.31 9.46 9.00
CA HIS A 496 -8.30 8.55 9.59
C HIS A 496 -8.08 8.70 11.12
N MET A 497 -8.80 9.56 11.84
CA MET A 497 -8.72 9.61 13.32
C MET A 497 -10.06 9.50 14.07
N ARG A 498 -11.22 9.58 13.40
CA ARG A 498 -12.52 9.45 14.07
C ARG A 498 -13.40 8.41 13.36
N PRO A 499 -13.89 7.37 14.05
CA PRO A 499 -14.88 6.45 13.49
C PRO A 499 -16.13 7.22 13.05
N LEU A 500 -16.70 6.89 11.90
CA LEU A 500 -18.08 7.27 11.62
C LEU A 500 -18.98 6.56 12.65
N GLY A 501 -20.12 7.17 12.98
CA GLY A 501 -21.16 6.44 13.71
C GLY A 501 -21.61 5.26 12.85
N LEU A 502 -21.82 4.09 13.45
CA LEU A 502 -22.37 2.93 12.75
C LEU A 502 -23.60 3.32 11.93
N ARG A 503 -23.72 2.84 10.69
CA ARG A 503 -24.95 3.00 9.92
C ARG A 503 -26.12 2.45 10.72
N LYS A 504 -27.21 3.22 10.84
CA LYS A 504 -28.40 2.76 11.54
C LYS A 504 -29.13 1.73 10.67
N LYS A 505 -29.81 0.77 11.30
CA LYS A 505 -30.56 -0.30 10.60
C LYS A 505 -31.62 0.22 9.63
N ASP A 506 -32.12 1.42 9.86
CA ASP A 506 -33.15 2.11 9.11
C ASP A 506 -32.64 3.37 8.39
N GLN A 507 -31.31 3.51 8.24
CA GLN A 507 -30.72 4.67 7.61
C GLN A 507 -30.96 4.64 6.10
N THR A 508 -31.75 5.59 5.59
CA THR A 508 -31.90 5.79 4.14
C THR A 508 -30.64 6.45 3.56
N PRO A 509 -30.40 6.35 2.25
CA PRO A 509 -29.32 7.09 1.58
C PRO A 509 -29.29 8.59 1.94
N GLU A 510 -30.47 9.23 2.03
CA GLU A 510 -30.59 10.65 2.37
C GLU A 510 -30.23 10.94 3.83
N MET A 511 -30.33 9.95 4.72
CA MET A 511 -29.96 10.05 6.13
C MET A 511 -28.45 9.89 6.37
N LEU A 512 -27.66 9.51 5.35
CA LEU A 512 -26.21 9.33 5.43
C LEU A 512 -25.45 10.19 4.41
N ASP A 513 -25.91 11.40 4.09
CA ASP A 513 -25.23 12.23 3.09
C ASP A 513 -23.78 12.61 3.48
N LEU A 514 -22.81 11.96 2.81
CA LEU A 514 -21.38 12.20 3.00
C LEU A 514 -20.78 13.15 1.95
N ARG A 515 -21.59 13.70 1.02
CA ARG A 515 -21.12 14.58 -0.07
C ARG A 515 -20.41 15.85 0.43
N HIS A 516 -20.63 16.20 1.70
CA HIS A 516 -20.13 17.44 2.32
C HIS A 516 -19.13 17.20 3.46
N THR A 517 -18.63 15.98 3.65
CA THR A 517 -17.61 15.70 4.69
C THR A 517 -16.23 16.24 4.34
N GLY A 518 -16.03 16.73 3.11
CA GLY A 518 -14.79 17.39 2.67
C GLY A 518 -13.73 16.44 2.13
N ASP A 519 -14.10 15.18 1.90
CA ASP A 519 -13.19 14.11 1.54
C ASP A 519 -13.49 13.62 0.11
N ASN A 520 -12.74 14.14 -0.87
CA ASN A 520 -12.91 13.92 -2.31
C ASN A 520 -12.08 12.72 -2.81
N GLU A 521 -12.32 11.53 -2.26
CA GLU A 521 -11.56 10.32 -2.62
C GLU A 521 -12.43 9.27 -3.33
N GLY A 522 -11.83 8.57 -4.28
CA GLY A 522 -12.41 7.44 -5.01
C GLY A 522 -11.50 6.23 -4.92
N TRP A 523 -12.06 5.02 -5.04
CA TRP A 523 -11.26 3.80 -5.10
C TRP A 523 -10.56 3.68 -6.46
N ALA A 524 -9.28 3.36 -6.42
CA ALA A 524 -8.48 3.03 -7.59
C ALA A 524 -7.79 1.68 -7.41
N GLN A 525 -7.70 0.93 -8.51
CA GLN A 525 -7.08 -0.40 -8.56
C GLN A 525 -5.74 -0.35 -9.30
N GLY A 526 -4.67 -0.84 -8.66
CA GLY A 526 -3.35 -1.00 -9.26
C GLY A 526 -3.18 -2.40 -9.84
N TYR A 527 -2.54 -2.51 -11.00
CA TYR A 527 -2.18 -3.80 -11.60
C TYR A 527 -0.67 -4.06 -11.58
N LEU A 528 0.10 -3.36 -10.74
CA LEU A 528 1.50 -3.74 -10.51
C LEU A 528 1.54 -4.97 -9.59
N ILE A 529 0.88 -4.90 -8.43
CA ILE A 529 0.78 -6.03 -7.50
C ILE A 529 -0.66 -6.36 -7.10
N GLY A 530 -1.63 -5.55 -7.50
CA GLY A 530 -3.05 -5.80 -7.21
C GLY A 530 -3.60 -5.01 -6.03
N SER A 531 -2.93 -3.95 -5.56
CA SER A 531 -3.47 -3.13 -4.48
C SER A 531 -4.70 -2.32 -4.90
N GLY A 532 -5.58 -2.09 -3.94
CA GLY A 532 -6.73 -1.21 -4.06
C GLY A 532 -6.65 -0.16 -2.98
N LEU A 533 -6.73 1.12 -3.34
CA LEU A 533 -6.51 2.26 -2.45
C LEU A 533 -7.47 3.41 -2.75
N GLY A 534 -7.85 4.13 -1.68
CA GLY A 534 -8.48 5.44 -1.78
C GLY A 534 -7.53 6.49 -2.33
N MET A 535 -7.99 7.27 -3.29
CA MET A 535 -7.19 8.25 -4.01
C MET A 535 -7.97 9.53 -4.24
N THR A 536 -7.31 10.68 -4.16
CA THR A 536 -7.92 11.98 -4.50
C THR A 536 -8.49 11.94 -5.92
N LYS A 537 -9.77 12.27 -6.08
CA LYS A 537 -10.49 12.19 -7.38
C LYS A 537 -9.89 13.07 -8.48
N ASP A 538 -9.07 14.06 -8.14
CA ASP A 538 -8.34 14.92 -9.08
C ASP A 538 -7.12 14.22 -9.73
N ASN A 539 -6.67 13.09 -9.19
CA ASN A 539 -5.54 12.34 -9.74
C ASN A 539 -5.87 11.80 -11.14
N LEU A 540 -4.88 11.84 -12.03
CA LEU A 540 -5.04 11.35 -13.40
C LEU A 540 -4.64 9.87 -13.48
N PHE A 541 -5.64 8.99 -13.63
CA PHE A 541 -5.49 7.54 -13.73
C PHE A 541 -6.21 6.97 -14.95
N TYR A 542 -5.93 5.71 -15.29
CA TYR A 542 -6.53 5.05 -16.45
C TYR A 542 -7.96 4.60 -16.17
N ALA A 543 -8.72 4.32 -17.22
CA ALA A 543 -10.05 3.72 -17.14
C ALA A 543 -10.09 2.45 -18.00
N ARG A 544 -10.72 1.40 -17.48
CA ARG A 544 -11.09 0.20 -18.23
C ARG A 544 -12.57 -0.04 -17.99
N CYS A 545 -13.37 0.05 -19.04
CA CYS A 545 -14.81 -0.06 -18.91
C CYS A 545 -15.27 -1.51 -18.87
N ILE A 546 -16.38 -1.73 -18.16
CA ILE A 546 -17.08 -2.98 -18.00
C ILE A 546 -18.52 -2.82 -18.48
N ARG A 547 -19.16 -3.91 -18.87
CA ARG A 547 -20.61 -4.00 -19.05
C ARG A 547 -21.14 -5.29 -18.44
N ASN A 548 -22.42 -5.26 -18.07
CA ASN A 548 -23.14 -6.43 -17.60
C ASN A 548 -24.00 -6.95 -18.77
N PRO A 549 -23.56 -8.02 -19.47
CA PRO A 549 -24.13 -8.43 -20.76
C PRO A 549 -25.60 -8.88 -20.74
#